data_AF-A0A316WE09-F1
#
_entry.id   AF-A0A316WE09-F1
#
_cell.length_a   1.000
_cell.length_b   1.000
_cell.length_c   1.000
_cell.angle_alpha   90.00
_cell.angle_beta   90.00
_cell.angle_gamma   90.00
#
_symmetry.space_group_name_H-M   'P 1'
#
loop_
_entity.id
_entity.type
_entity.pdbx_description
1 polymer ?
#
loop_
_entity_poly.entity_id
_entity_poly.type
_entity_poly.pdbx_seq_one_letter_code
_entity_poly.pdbx_strand_id
1 'polypeptide(L)' 'MVRDRLTDAEWAIFAPFLTEQSARGGRPPKDHRRTLDGIFWITRTGAPWRDLPEALGKWNSV' A
#
# COMPACT_ATOMS: atom_id res chain seq x y z
N MET A 1 9.22 -12.23 -8.45
CA MET A 1 9.46 -11.86 -7.04
C MET A 1 9.41 -10.34 -6.97
N VAL A 2 8.38 -9.75 -6.36
CA VAL A 2 8.27 -8.29 -6.25
C VAL A 2 9.27 -7.84 -5.20
N ARG A 3 10.34 -7.14 -5.62
CA ARG A 3 11.42 -6.65 -4.73
C ARG A 3 11.01 -5.47 -3.86
N ASP A 4 9.75 -5.07 -3.94
CA ASP A 4 9.32 -3.74 -3.57
C ASP A 4 8.28 -3.71 -2.44
N ARG A 5 8.03 -4.87 -1.82
CA ARG A 5 7.20 -4.95 -0.61
C ARG A 5 7.99 -4.57 0.64
N LEU A 6 7.33 -3.91 1.56
CA LEU A 6 7.82 -3.65 2.91
C LEU A 6 8.12 -4.97 3.61
N THR A 7 9.30 -5.04 4.21
CA THR A 7 9.62 -6.08 5.19
C THR A 7 8.73 -5.92 6.43
N ASP A 8 8.59 -6.97 7.23
CA ASP A 8 7.82 -6.90 8.48
C ASP A 8 8.38 -5.86 9.46
N ALA A 9 9.71 -5.67 9.46
CA ALA A 9 10.38 -4.69 10.29
C ALA A 9 10.06 -3.25 9.85
N GLU A 10 10.09 -2.96 8.55
CA GLU A 10 9.70 -1.64 8.02
C GLU A 10 8.20 -1.40 8.23
N TRP A 11 7.37 -2.42 8.00
CA TRP A 11 5.93 -2.33 8.25
C TRP A 11 5.62 -2.00 9.72
N ALA A 12 6.35 -2.59 10.68
CA ALA A 12 6.17 -2.31 12.11
C ALA A 12 6.42 -0.84 12.48
N ILE A 13 7.19 -0.09 11.68
CA ILE A 13 7.39 1.35 11.86
C ILE A 13 6.13 2.12 11.45
N PHE A 14 5.49 1.74 10.34
CA PHE A 14 4.33 2.46 9.79
C PHE A 14 2.99 2.06 10.42
N ALA A 15 2.85 0.79 10.81
CA ALA A 15 1.61 0.23 11.32
C ALA A 15 0.96 1.04 12.48
N PRO A 16 1.72 1.57 13.46
CA PRO A 16 1.13 2.36 14.56
C PRO A 16 0.53 3.71 14.11
N PHE A 17 1.02 4.28 13.01
CA PHE A 17 0.56 5.57 12.48
C PHE A 17 -0.67 5.44 11.58
N LEU A 18 -0.83 4.26 10.99
CA LEU A 18 -2.04 3.84 10.30
C LEU A 18 -3.10 3.47 11.34
N THR A 19 -3.48 4.46 12.14
CA THR A 19 -4.65 4.33 13.02
C THR A 19 -5.83 3.90 12.16
N GLU A 20 -6.51 2.83 12.54
CA GLU A 20 -7.74 2.31 11.93
C GLU A 20 -8.90 3.30 12.12
N GLN A 21 -8.72 4.56 11.71
CA GLN A 21 -9.78 5.54 11.68
C GLN A 21 -10.57 5.30 10.40
N SER A 22 -11.41 4.26 10.44
CA SER A 22 -12.67 4.33 9.72
C SER A 22 -13.41 5.54 10.30
N ALA A 23 -13.29 6.69 9.64
CA ALA A 23 -14.18 7.81 9.90
C ALA A 23 -15.62 7.28 9.77
N ARG A 24 -16.47 7.61 10.75
CA ARG A 24 -17.87 7.19 10.81
C ARG A 24 -18.53 7.35 9.43
N GLY A 25 -18.74 6.24 8.71
CA GLY A 25 -19.48 6.21 7.43
C GLY A 25 -18.69 5.89 6.15
N GLY A 26 -17.39 5.59 6.19
CA GLY A 26 -16.60 5.20 5.01
C GLY A 26 -16.42 3.68 4.82
N ARG A 27 -16.08 3.23 3.60
CA ARG A 27 -15.69 1.83 3.35
C ARG A 27 -14.45 1.52 4.20
N PRO A 28 -14.44 0.43 4.99
CA PRO A 28 -13.27 0.06 5.77
C PRO A 28 -12.03 -0.05 4.88
N PRO A 29 -10.89 0.53 5.28
CA PRO A 29 -9.63 0.26 4.63
C PRO A 29 -9.37 -1.25 4.68
N LYS A 30 -9.04 -1.87 3.53
CA LYS A 30 -8.91 -3.33 3.46
C LYS A 30 -7.51 -3.84 3.77
N ASP A 31 -6.47 -3.13 3.32
CA ASP A 31 -5.09 -3.58 3.45
C ASP A 31 -4.12 -2.40 3.29
N HIS A 32 -3.85 -1.69 4.40
CA HIS A 32 -2.95 -0.53 4.39
C HIS A 32 -1.52 -0.88 3.98
N ARG A 33 -1.08 -2.11 4.27
CA ARG A 33 0.25 -2.58 3.90
C ARG A 33 0.39 -2.67 2.39
N ARG A 34 -0.62 -3.22 1.73
CA ARG A 34 -0.67 -3.28 0.26
C ARG A 34 -0.68 -1.89 -0.38
N THR A 35 -1.41 -0.94 0.17
CA THR A 35 -1.41 0.45 -0.31
C THR A 35 -0.02 1.07 -0.20
N LEU A 36 0.68 0.90 0.92
CA LEU A 36 2.05 1.39 1.09
C LEU A 36 3.05 0.70 0.15
N ASP A 37 2.95 -0.62 -0.02
CA ASP A 37 3.79 -1.35 -0.98
C ASP A 37 3.64 -0.79 -2.39
N GLY A 38 2.41 -0.46 -2.81
CA GLY A 38 2.13 0.16 -4.10
C GLY A 38 2.73 1.56 -4.24
N ILE A 39 2.59 2.39 -3.20
CA ILE A 39 3.20 3.73 -3.15
C ILE A 39 4.72 3.63 -3.27
N PHE A 40 5.36 2.74 -2.50
CA PHE A 40 6.82 2.57 -2.52
C PHE A 40 7.35 1.95 -3.80
N TRP A 41 6.55 1.18 -4.52
CA TRP A 41 6.90 0.72 -5.86
C TRP A 41 6.96 1.89 -6.85
N ILE A 42 5.95 2.76 -6.82
CA ILE A 42 5.84 3.90 -7.76
C ILE A 42 6.91 4.96 -7.49
N THR A 43 7.14 5.32 -6.23
CA THR A 43 8.16 6.32 -5.88
C THR A 43 9.57 5.87 -6.26
N ARG A 44 9.84 4.57 -6.25
CA ARG A 44 11.13 3.98 -6.62
C ARG A 44 11.29 3.79 -8.13
N THR A 45 10.22 3.41 -8.83
CA THR A 45 10.28 3.12 -10.28
C THR A 45 9.99 4.34 -11.15
N GLY A 46 9.30 5.35 -10.60
CA GLY A 46 8.78 6.48 -11.37
C GLY A 46 7.65 6.11 -12.34
N ALA A 47 7.17 4.85 -12.31
CA ALA A 47 6.14 4.37 -13.21
C ALA A 47 4.78 5.00 -12.87
N PRO A 48 3.90 5.18 -13.87
CA PRO A 48 2.56 5.69 -13.62
C PRO A 48 1.74 4.69 -12.81
N TRP A 49 0.78 5.19 -12.03
CA TRP A 49 -0.08 4.36 -11.17
C TRP A 49 -0.85 3.26 -11.93
N ARG A 50 -1.11 3.47 -13.23
CA ARG A 50 -1.75 2.47 -14.10
C ARG A 50 -0.90 1.22 -14.37
N ASP A 51 0.41 1.34 -14.23
CA ASP A 51 1.35 0.23 -14.45
C ASP A 51 1.66 -0.51 -13.15
N LEU A 52 0.93 -0.21 -12.07
CA LEU A 52 1.08 -0.89 -10.80
C LEU A 52 0.93 -2.42 -11.00
N PRO A 53 1.91 -3.22 -10.58
CA PRO A 53 1.84 -4.67 -10.70
C PRO A 53 0.61 -5.22 -9.97
N GLU A 54 -0.13 -6.14 -10.60
CA GLU A 54 -1.33 -6.75 -9.98
C GLU A 54 -1.04 -7.44 -8.63
N ALA A 55 0.20 -7.87 -8.42
CA ALA A 55 0.67 -8.43 -7.15
C ALA A 55 0.64 -7.43 -5.97
N LEU A 56 0.56 -6.13 -6.25
CA LEU A 56 0.38 -5.04 -5.28
C LEU A 56 -1.08 -4.57 -5.23
N GLY A 57 -1.99 -5.25 -5.92
CA GLY A 57 -3.41 -4.93 -6.03
C GLY A 57 -3.76 -4.26 -7.36
N LYS A 58 -5.05 -4.08 -7.61
CA LYS A 58 -5.52 -3.41 -8.83
C LYS A 58 -5.30 -1.91 -8.68
N TRP A 59 -4.68 -1.28 -9.67
CA TRP A 59 -4.43 0.17 -9.67
C TRP A 59 -5.67 1.02 -9.37
N ASN A 60 -6.88 0.54 -9.67
CA ASN A 60 -8.13 1.26 -9.43
C ASN A 60 -8.79 0.96 -8.07
N SER A 61 -8.18 0.14 -7.22
CA SER A 61 -8.76 -0.30 -5.95
C SER A 61 -7.75 -0.58 -4.84
N VAL A 62 -6.51 -0.10 -4.99
CA VAL A 62 -5.44 -0.14 -3.97
C VAL A 62 -5.58 1.05 -3.02
#